data_AF-A0A5M9JNS3-F1
#
_entry.id   AF-A0A5M9JNS3-F1
#
_cell.length_a   1.000
_cell.length_b   1.000
_cell.length_c   1.000
_cell.angle_alpha   90.00
_cell.angle_beta   90.00
_cell.angle_gamma   90.00
#
_symmetry.space_group_name_H-M   'P 1'
#
loop_
_entity.id
_entity.type
_entity.pdbx_description
1 polymer ?
#
loop_
_entity_poly.entity_id
_entity_poly.type
_entity_poly.pdbx_seq_one_letter_code
_entity_poly.pdbx_strand_id
1 'polypeptide(L)'
;MGDNSPNDSHDAENEFWIFGYGSLIWKPPPHFDRRIPGYVTGYVRRFWQQSNPHPHPSSEDHRGTPTAPGRVVTLIPHAHWLTLQDPHPIPSSSSPPKVWGTAYRIPAARVPEVRAYLDIREINGYTIHYTPFYPSDAPGDAATPRPTIRTLVYIGTPDNAQFTGPQEPQELAEHIWRSKGPSGLNRDYLWSLDIALDELSPESGDEHVKDLADRVRKMAESQLGIEAEATRMRKRRLKSNLRKSHSFIPFLGIIAIDHLERPAKDAAFIERDLDQSDLGSKIQADLKNICEMSKENVIEQGKIPSKLHASIQLARSEPLPETTKQISGCHQKR
;
A
#
# COMPACT_ATOMS: atom_id res chain seq x y z
N MET A 1 48.89 -25.08 -7.49
CA MET A 1 48.46 -24.37 -6.26
C MET A 1 48.30 -22.92 -6.65
N GLY A 2 47.11 -22.57 -7.14
CA GLY A 2 46.75 -21.18 -7.42
C GLY A 2 46.20 -20.59 -6.13
N ASP A 3 46.77 -19.48 -5.74
CA ASP A 3 46.44 -18.72 -4.53
C ASP A 3 44.96 -18.26 -4.59
N ASN A 4 44.13 -18.91 -3.79
CA ASN A 4 42.77 -18.48 -3.45
C ASN A 4 42.83 -17.81 -2.08
N SER A 5 43.11 -16.52 -2.06
CA SER A 5 42.79 -15.65 -0.91
C SER A 5 41.92 -14.49 -1.38
N PRO A 6 40.77 -14.25 -0.75
CA PRO A 6 39.94 -13.09 -1.04
C PRO A 6 40.63 -11.86 -0.46
N ASN A 7 41.09 -10.96 -1.32
CA ASN A 7 41.59 -9.66 -0.89
C ASN A 7 40.40 -8.74 -0.54
N ASP A 8 39.67 -9.09 0.52
CA ASP A 8 38.38 -8.47 0.91
C ASP A 8 38.56 -7.24 1.81
N SER A 9 39.80 -6.78 2.02
CA SER A 9 40.13 -5.70 2.97
C SER A 9 40.29 -4.31 2.35
N HIS A 10 40.32 -4.19 1.02
CA HIS A 10 40.48 -2.90 0.32
C HIS A 10 39.19 -2.32 -0.28
N ASP A 11 38.09 -3.09 -0.30
CA ASP A 11 36.81 -2.65 -0.90
C ASP A 11 35.92 -1.84 0.07
N ALA A 12 36.27 -1.76 1.35
CA ALA A 12 35.56 -0.95 2.34
C ALA A 12 35.92 0.55 2.27
N GLU A 13 37.02 0.91 1.59
CA GLU A 13 37.55 2.29 1.54
C GLU A 13 37.21 3.06 0.26
N ASN A 14 36.63 2.39 -0.76
CA ASN A 14 36.25 3.01 -2.02
C ASN A 14 34.73 3.21 -2.10
N GLU A 15 34.29 4.26 -2.82
CA GLU A 15 32.86 4.41 -3.14
C GLU A 15 32.32 3.16 -3.85
N PHE A 16 31.03 2.87 -3.68
CA PHE A 16 30.36 1.84 -4.48
C PHE A 16 29.03 2.34 -5.02
N TRP A 17 28.55 1.66 -6.05
CA TRP A 17 27.23 1.90 -6.61
C TRP A 17 26.34 0.69 -6.34
N ILE A 18 25.10 0.91 -5.89
CA ILE A 18 24.09 -0.14 -5.72
C ILE A 18 22.96 0.04 -6.70
N PHE A 19 22.59 -1.05 -7.37
CA PHE A 19 21.45 -1.11 -8.26
C PHE A 19 20.21 -1.62 -7.53
N GLY A 20 19.19 -0.76 -7.41
CA GLY A 20 17.87 -1.09 -6.90
C GLY A 20 16.91 -1.48 -8.02
N TYR A 21 16.37 -2.70 -7.95
CA TYR A 21 15.36 -3.24 -8.88
C TYR A 21 14.03 -3.60 -8.19
N GLY A 22 13.94 -3.43 -6.88
CA GLY A 22 12.75 -3.70 -6.08
C GLY A 22 12.37 -2.48 -5.24
N SER A 23 12.17 -2.69 -3.94
CA SER A 23 11.85 -1.63 -2.96
C SER A 23 12.82 -0.46 -2.98
N LEU A 24 14.10 -0.68 -3.31
CA LEU A 24 15.13 0.36 -3.42
C LEU A 24 14.83 1.43 -4.50
N ILE A 25 13.89 1.20 -5.43
CA ILE A 25 13.51 2.22 -6.42
C ILE A 25 12.75 3.38 -5.74
N TRP A 26 11.82 3.08 -4.82
CA TRP A 26 11.01 4.08 -4.10
C TRP A 26 11.38 4.28 -2.62
N LYS A 27 12.15 3.34 -2.04
CA LYS A 27 12.75 3.42 -0.69
C LYS A 27 14.27 3.36 -0.80
N PRO A 28 14.93 4.48 -1.17
CA PRO A 28 16.36 4.50 -1.44
C PRO A 28 17.18 4.13 -0.19
N PRO A 29 18.44 3.67 -0.36
CA PRO A 29 19.33 3.47 0.79
C PRO A 29 19.65 4.81 1.47
N PRO A 30 20.11 4.84 2.72
CA PRO A 30 20.58 6.07 3.33
C PRO A 30 21.91 6.52 2.70
N HIS A 31 22.23 7.80 2.88
CA HIS A 31 23.57 8.37 2.58
C HIS A 31 24.08 8.29 1.13
N PHE A 32 23.23 7.99 0.15
CA PHE A 32 23.61 8.18 -1.26
C PHE A 32 23.76 9.66 -1.60
N ASP A 33 24.64 9.98 -2.54
CA ASP A 33 24.82 11.35 -3.04
C ASP A 33 24.47 11.52 -4.53
N ARG A 34 24.26 10.39 -5.25
CA ARG A 34 23.75 10.36 -6.61
C ARG A 34 22.72 9.27 -6.77
N ARG A 35 21.67 9.55 -7.55
CA ARG A 35 20.58 8.63 -7.93
C ARG A 35 20.38 8.73 -9.43
N ILE A 36 20.57 7.63 -10.16
CA ILE A 36 20.54 7.61 -11.63
C ILE A 36 19.58 6.52 -12.11
N PRO A 37 18.51 6.86 -12.86
CA PRO A 37 17.68 5.86 -13.53
C PRO A 37 18.44 5.18 -14.68
N GLY A 38 18.08 3.95 -14.99
CA GLY A 38 18.74 3.16 -16.03
C GLY A 38 18.41 1.68 -15.88
N TYR A 39 19.20 0.81 -16.51
CA TYR A 39 18.91 -0.61 -16.51
C TYR A 39 20.17 -1.47 -16.43
N VAL A 40 19.97 -2.73 -16.07
CA VAL A 40 20.95 -3.81 -16.24
C VAL A 40 20.45 -4.77 -17.32
N THR A 41 21.34 -5.59 -17.89
CA THR A 41 20.98 -6.58 -18.92
C THR A 41 21.33 -7.99 -18.48
N GLY A 42 20.73 -8.99 -19.12
CA GLY A 42 21.04 -10.41 -18.86
C GLY A 42 20.32 -11.00 -17.64
N TYR A 43 19.32 -10.31 -17.12
CA TYR A 43 18.44 -10.77 -16.05
C TYR A 43 16.98 -10.56 -16.43
N VAL A 44 16.07 -11.26 -15.77
CA VAL A 44 14.65 -10.92 -15.72
C VAL A 44 14.22 -10.68 -14.28
N ARG A 45 13.22 -9.82 -14.08
CA ARG A 45 12.63 -9.56 -12.76
C ARG A 45 11.36 -10.37 -12.59
N ARG A 46 11.24 -11.09 -11.47
CA ARG A 46 10.03 -11.86 -11.15
C ARG A 46 9.68 -11.82 -9.68
N PHE A 47 8.37 -11.84 -9.38
CA PHE A 47 7.79 -11.97 -8.03
C PHE A 47 7.93 -13.40 -7.46
N TRP A 48 9.11 -14.02 -7.63
CA TRP A 48 9.38 -15.43 -7.32
C TRP A 48 10.29 -15.60 -6.11
N GLN A 49 10.37 -14.59 -5.24
CA GLN A 49 11.03 -14.68 -3.94
C GLN A 49 9.99 -14.64 -2.84
N GLN A 50 10.00 -15.64 -1.95
CA GLN A 50 9.22 -15.61 -0.72
C GLN A 50 9.71 -14.50 0.21
N SER A 51 8.76 -13.76 0.77
CA SER A 51 9.01 -12.74 1.77
C SER A 51 8.47 -13.21 3.12
N ASN A 52 9.37 -13.78 3.93
CA ASN A 52 9.11 -14.18 5.30
C ASN A 52 9.53 -13.06 6.27
N PRO A 53 8.86 -12.93 7.43
CA PRO A 53 9.36 -12.04 8.46
C PRO A 53 10.66 -12.59 9.05
N HIS A 54 11.69 -11.75 9.05
CA HIS A 54 12.93 -11.98 9.77
C HIS A 54 12.81 -11.44 11.20
N PRO A 55 13.45 -12.06 12.21
CA PRO A 55 13.41 -11.58 13.59
C PRO A 55 13.96 -10.16 13.78
N HIS A 56 14.80 -9.70 12.84
CA HIS A 56 15.39 -8.37 12.92
C HIS A 56 14.35 -7.28 12.55
N PRO A 57 14.09 -6.29 13.42
CA PRO A 57 13.00 -5.33 13.23
C PRO A 57 13.19 -4.38 12.04
N SER A 58 14.43 -4.23 11.55
CA SER A 58 14.78 -3.37 10.42
C SER A 58 14.98 -4.11 9.10
N SER A 59 14.64 -5.40 8.98
CA SER A 59 14.55 -6.02 7.66
C SER A 59 13.26 -5.54 6.97
N GLU A 60 13.40 -4.94 5.79
CA GLU A 60 12.39 -4.03 5.24
C GLU A 60 11.35 -4.71 4.34
N ASP A 61 11.58 -5.96 3.93
CA ASP A 61 10.70 -6.68 3.01
C ASP A 61 10.07 -7.91 3.68
N HIS A 62 9.21 -7.63 4.66
CA HIS A 62 8.33 -8.60 5.32
C HIS A 62 6.88 -8.39 4.89
N ARG A 63 6.53 -8.96 3.73
CA ARG A 63 5.22 -8.83 3.07
C ARG A 63 4.29 -10.02 3.33
N GLY A 64 4.70 -10.97 4.17
CA GLY A 64 3.86 -12.06 4.65
C GLY A 64 4.22 -12.52 6.05
N THR A 65 3.82 -13.75 6.38
CA THR A 65 4.10 -14.43 7.65
C THR A 65 4.87 -15.74 7.38
N PRO A 66 5.45 -16.42 8.40
CA PRO A 66 6.13 -17.69 8.18
C PRO A 66 5.20 -18.79 7.62
N THR A 67 3.91 -18.74 7.94
CA THR A 67 2.90 -19.70 7.48
C THR A 67 2.23 -19.29 6.16
N ALA A 68 2.38 -18.03 5.76
CA ALA A 68 1.85 -17.47 4.52
C ALA A 68 2.84 -16.41 4.00
N PRO A 69 4.00 -16.82 3.45
CA PRO A 69 5.03 -15.91 2.97
C PRO A 69 4.49 -15.00 1.89
N GLY A 70 4.92 -13.74 1.89
CA GLY A 70 4.63 -12.83 0.78
C GLY A 70 5.41 -13.23 -0.48
N ARG A 71 5.29 -12.40 -1.52
CA ARG A 71 6.03 -12.46 -2.77
C ARG A 71 6.65 -11.10 -3.04
N VAL A 72 7.96 -11.09 -3.21
CA VAL A 72 8.73 -9.92 -3.62
C VAL A 72 9.56 -10.27 -4.85
N VAL A 73 10.18 -9.26 -5.45
CA VAL A 73 10.94 -9.46 -6.68
C VAL A 73 12.35 -9.99 -6.40
N THR A 74 12.83 -10.84 -7.29
CA THR A 74 14.26 -11.18 -7.43
C THR A 74 14.67 -11.02 -8.90
N LEU A 75 15.98 -11.02 -9.15
CA LEU A 75 16.56 -11.12 -10.48
C LEU A 75 16.94 -12.56 -10.78
N ILE A 76 16.56 -13.04 -11.95
CA ILE A 76 16.91 -14.38 -12.41
C ILE A 76 17.85 -14.20 -13.61
N PRO A 77 19.06 -14.79 -13.58
CA PRO A 77 19.94 -14.78 -14.75
C PRO A 77 19.21 -15.32 -15.97
N HIS A 78 19.30 -14.61 -17.10
CA HIS A 78 18.54 -14.93 -18.32
C HIS A 78 18.76 -16.38 -18.78
N ALA A 79 20.00 -16.89 -18.69
CA ALA A 79 20.31 -18.27 -19.04
C ALA A 79 19.56 -19.31 -18.19
N HIS A 80 19.41 -19.08 -16.88
CA HIS A 80 18.64 -19.96 -16.01
C HIS A 80 17.14 -19.82 -16.27
N TRP A 81 16.67 -18.58 -16.46
CA TRP A 81 15.27 -18.31 -16.75
C TRP A 81 14.79 -19.00 -18.03
N LEU A 82 15.63 -19.08 -19.07
CA LEU A 82 15.31 -19.82 -20.31
C LEU A 82 15.12 -21.34 -20.10
N THR A 83 15.57 -21.91 -18.96
CA THR A 83 15.30 -23.31 -18.61
C THR A 83 13.98 -23.50 -17.86
N LEU A 84 13.33 -22.40 -17.47
CA LEU A 84 12.09 -22.40 -16.72
C LEU A 84 10.90 -22.16 -17.66
N GLN A 85 9.75 -22.73 -17.31
CA GLN A 85 8.50 -22.47 -18.02
C GLN A 85 7.81 -21.25 -17.41
N ASP A 86 8.20 -20.05 -17.87
CA ASP A 86 7.54 -18.82 -17.47
C ASP A 86 6.21 -18.63 -18.24
N PRO A 87 5.08 -18.42 -17.55
CA PRO A 87 3.80 -18.14 -18.21
C PRO A 87 3.75 -16.74 -18.85
N HIS A 88 4.60 -15.79 -18.44
CA HIS A 88 4.73 -14.52 -19.16
C HIS A 88 5.56 -14.70 -20.43
N PRO A 89 5.17 -14.05 -21.54
CA PRO A 89 5.80 -14.27 -22.83
C PRO A 89 7.27 -13.86 -22.81
N ILE A 90 8.07 -14.62 -23.55
CA ILE A 90 9.47 -14.25 -23.82
C ILE A 90 9.45 -13.14 -24.87
N PRO A 91 10.04 -11.96 -24.61
CA PRO A 91 10.13 -10.92 -25.61
C PRO A 91 10.81 -11.48 -26.87
N SER A 92 10.26 -11.21 -28.05
CA SER A 92 10.77 -11.71 -29.35
C SER A 92 12.11 -11.08 -29.78
N SER A 93 12.75 -10.31 -28.91
CA SER A 93 13.97 -9.56 -29.21
C SER A 93 15.21 -10.45 -29.16
N SER A 94 16.12 -10.25 -30.11
CA SER A 94 17.46 -10.84 -30.10
C SER A 94 18.40 -10.19 -29.08
N SER A 95 18.01 -9.06 -28.48
CA SER A 95 18.78 -8.39 -27.44
C SER A 95 18.50 -8.99 -26.07
N PRO A 96 19.50 -9.03 -25.16
CA PRO A 96 19.28 -9.51 -23.80
C PRO A 96 18.19 -8.68 -23.10
N PRO A 97 17.35 -9.28 -22.24
CA PRO A 97 16.33 -8.54 -21.51
C PRO A 97 16.96 -7.42 -20.67
N LYS A 98 16.25 -6.28 -20.61
CA LYS A 98 16.60 -5.15 -19.78
C LYS A 98 15.78 -5.19 -18.50
N VAL A 99 16.42 -4.91 -17.37
CA VAL A 99 15.75 -4.73 -16.09
C VAL A 99 15.99 -3.30 -15.62
N TRP A 100 14.93 -2.49 -15.64
CA TRP A 100 14.99 -1.06 -15.32
C TRP A 100 14.93 -0.78 -13.83
N GLY A 101 15.81 0.06 -13.32
CA GLY A 101 15.83 0.40 -11.91
C GLY A 101 16.59 1.69 -11.65
N THR A 102 17.26 1.75 -10.52
CA THR A 102 18.00 2.96 -10.12
C THR A 102 19.35 2.59 -9.53
N ALA A 103 20.41 3.24 -10.00
CA ALA A 103 21.73 3.16 -9.41
C ALA A 103 21.93 4.29 -8.39
N TYR A 104 22.42 3.96 -7.21
CA TYR A 104 22.77 4.89 -6.14
C TYR A 104 24.26 4.87 -5.88
N ARG A 105 24.92 6.04 -5.82
CA ARG A 105 26.32 6.13 -5.40
C ARG A 105 26.41 6.33 -3.90
N ILE A 106 27.19 5.48 -3.25
CA ILE A 106 27.52 5.58 -1.83
C ILE A 106 28.96 6.08 -1.70
N PRO A 107 29.18 7.30 -1.18
CA PRO A 107 30.52 7.82 -0.94
C PRO A 107 31.32 6.93 0.00
N ALA A 108 32.64 6.82 -0.20
CA ALA A 108 33.56 6.02 0.61
C ALA A 108 33.33 6.20 2.14
N ALA A 109 33.18 7.44 2.59
CA ALA A 109 32.96 7.78 4.01
C ALA A 109 31.67 7.19 4.63
N ARG A 110 30.72 6.71 3.82
CA ARG A 110 29.42 6.16 4.23
C ARG A 110 29.29 4.67 3.95
N VAL A 111 30.29 4.06 3.32
CA VAL A 111 30.26 2.65 2.92
C VAL A 111 30.02 1.69 4.09
N PRO A 112 30.72 1.81 5.24
CA PRO A 112 30.48 0.90 6.36
C PRO A 112 29.04 0.94 6.89
N GLU A 113 28.48 2.14 7.04
CA GLU A 113 27.11 2.36 7.52
C GLU A 113 26.07 1.78 6.56
N VAL A 114 26.25 2.02 5.25
CA VAL A 114 25.28 1.57 4.24
C VAL A 114 25.40 0.06 3.99
N ARG A 115 26.59 -0.54 4.03
CA ARG A 115 26.74 -2.00 3.96
C ARG A 115 26.05 -2.68 5.13
N ALA A 116 26.28 -2.24 6.36
CA ALA A 116 25.61 -2.79 7.55
C ALA A 116 24.09 -2.68 7.46
N TYR A 117 23.58 -1.55 6.95
CA TYR A 117 22.15 -1.38 6.68
C TYR A 117 21.63 -2.39 5.65
N LEU A 118 22.33 -2.56 4.53
CA LEU A 118 21.92 -3.47 3.45
C LEU A 118 22.00 -4.94 3.86
N ASP A 119 23.02 -5.34 4.62
CA ASP A 119 23.17 -6.71 5.14
C ASP A 119 21.95 -7.14 5.96
N ILE A 120 21.40 -6.21 6.75
CA ILE A 120 20.19 -6.45 7.54
C ILE A 120 18.93 -6.42 6.67
N ARG A 121 18.87 -5.48 5.72
CA ARG A 121 17.72 -5.32 4.83
C ARG A 121 17.50 -6.58 3.99
N GLU A 122 18.58 -7.14 3.45
CA GLU A 122 18.58 -8.21 2.46
C GLU A 122 18.89 -9.60 3.05
N ILE A 123 18.83 -9.71 4.39
CA ILE A 123 19.18 -10.91 5.18
C ILE A 123 18.45 -12.20 4.78
N ASN A 124 17.34 -12.10 4.04
CA ASN A 124 16.48 -13.22 3.64
C ASN A 124 16.94 -13.90 2.35
N GLY A 125 18.20 -14.35 2.30
CA GLY A 125 18.71 -15.24 1.24
C GLY A 125 19.20 -14.53 -0.02
N TYR A 126 19.36 -13.20 0.01
CA TYR A 126 20.00 -12.48 -1.08
C TYR A 126 21.53 -12.55 -0.96
N THR A 127 22.20 -12.65 -2.10
CA THR A 127 23.66 -12.63 -2.22
C THR A 127 24.11 -11.45 -3.07
N ILE A 128 25.32 -10.97 -2.84
CA ILE A 128 25.91 -9.84 -3.57
C ILE A 128 26.43 -10.31 -4.93
N HIS A 129 26.04 -9.62 -6.01
CA HIS A 129 26.57 -9.76 -7.36
C HIS A 129 27.01 -8.40 -7.89
N TYR A 130 27.83 -8.40 -8.94
CA TYR A 130 28.21 -7.18 -9.66
C TYR A 130 27.76 -7.25 -11.11
N THR A 131 27.13 -6.18 -11.60
CA THR A 131 26.61 -6.11 -12.97
C THR A 131 26.86 -4.72 -13.59
N PRO A 132 27.14 -4.64 -14.90
CA PRO A 132 27.18 -3.37 -15.61
C PRO A 132 25.78 -2.73 -15.65
N PHE A 133 25.70 -1.51 -15.15
CA PHE A 133 24.52 -0.66 -15.23
C PHE A 133 24.68 0.35 -16.37
N TYR A 134 23.60 0.53 -17.13
CA TYR A 134 23.49 1.43 -18.26
C TYR A 134 22.60 2.59 -17.84
N PRO A 135 23.17 3.78 -17.55
CA PRO A 135 22.39 4.97 -17.25
C PRO A 135 21.41 5.29 -18.38
N SER A 136 20.18 5.67 -18.06
CA SER A 136 19.28 6.21 -19.08
C SER A 136 19.70 7.61 -19.49
N ASP A 137 19.48 7.96 -20.74
CA ASP A 137 19.70 9.31 -21.22
C ASP A 137 18.71 10.25 -20.53
N ALA A 138 19.20 11.35 -19.96
CA ALA A 138 18.32 12.40 -19.49
C ALA A 138 17.65 13.06 -20.71
N PRO A 139 16.37 13.48 -20.63
CA PRO A 139 15.73 14.22 -21.70
C PRO A 139 16.57 15.47 -22.05
N GLY A 140 17.21 15.48 -23.22
CA GLY A 140 18.06 16.59 -23.70
C GLY A 140 19.56 16.31 -23.85
N ASP A 141 20.06 15.16 -23.38
CA ASP A 141 21.50 14.83 -23.36
C ASP A 141 21.93 13.87 -24.51
N ALA A 142 21.35 14.01 -25.70
CA ALA A 142 21.51 13.07 -26.83
C ALA A 142 22.90 13.05 -27.51
N ALA A 143 23.94 13.66 -26.92
CA ALA A 143 25.21 13.89 -27.62
C ALA A 143 26.27 12.80 -27.39
N THR A 144 26.21 12.02 -26.29
CA THR A 144 27.17 10.91 -26.05
C THR A 144 26.59 9.84 -25.12
N PRO A 145 26.72 8.53 -25.42
CA PRO A 145 26.34 7.46 -24.51
C PRO A 145 27.08 7.60 -23.17
N ARG A 146 26.34 7.58 -22.07
CA ARG A 146 26.95 7.63 -20.73
C ARG A 146 27.77 6.35 -20.49
N PRO A 147 28.94 6.45 -19.84
CA PRO A 147 29.74 5.28 -19.52
C PRO A 147 28.94 4.33 -18.61
N THR A 148 29.15 3.03 -18.79
CA THR A 148 28.57 2.01 -17.91
C THR A 148 29.13 2.15 -16.49
N ILE A 149 28.29 1.87 -15.50
CA ILE A 149 28.65 1.94 -14.08
C ILE A 149 28.68 0.50 -13.55
N ARG A 150 29.76 0.08 -12.91
CA ARG A 150 29.79 -1.20 -12.19
C ARG A 150 28.95 -1.06 -10.92
N THR A 151 27.88 -1.84 -10.81
CA THR A 151 26.95 -1.78 -9.67
C THR A 151 26.94 -3.09 -8.91
N LEU A 152 26.85 -2.98 -7.58
CA LEU A 152 26.47 -4.06 -6.67
C LEU A 152 24.96 -4.27 -6.76
N VAL A 153 24.53 -5.53 -6.75
CA VAL A 153 23.11 -5.91 -6.75
C VAL A 153 22.90 -7.11 -5.82
N TYR A 154 21.85 -7.06 -5.00
CA TYR A 154 21.44 -8.17 -4.15
C TYR A 154 20.50 -9.09 -4.91
N ILE A 155 20.81 -10.38 -5.04
CA ILE A 155 19.98 -11.34 -5.78
C ILE A 155 19.66 -12.56 -4.91
N GLY A 156 18.36 -12.85 -4.75
CA GLY A 156 17.87 -14.12 -4.22
C GLY A 156 17.98 -15.15 -5.32
N THR A 157 19.08 -15.89 -5.34
CA THR A 157 19.41 -16.81 -6.44
C THR A 157 18.39 -17.96 -6.52
N PRO A 158 18.27 -18.63 -7.68
CA PRO A 158 17.38 -19.79 -7.82
C PRO A 158 17.68 -20.95 -6.86
N ASP A 159 18.92 -21.06 -6.38
CA ASP A 159 19.33 -22.07 -5.40
C ASP A 159 18.91 -21.73 -3.96
N ASN A 160 18.37 -20.52 -3.71
CA ASN A 160 17.95 -20.11 -2.38
C ASN A 160 16.59 -20.73 -2.01
N ALA A 161 16.41 -21.09 -0.73
CA ALA A 161 15.22 -21.81 -0.26
C ALA A 161 13.91 -21.00 -0.38
N GLN A 162 14.00 -19.67 -0.47
CA GLN A 162 12.88 -18.76 -0.66
C GLN A 162 12.53 -18.56 -2.14
N PHE A 163 13.29 -19.12 -3.09
CA PHE A 163 12.92 -19.08 -4.51
C PHE A 163 11.72 -20.00 -4.77
N THR A 164 10.64 -19.45 -5.33
CA THR A 164 9.42 -20.22 -5.62
C THR A 164 9.37 -20.78 -7.04
N GLY A 165 10.21 -20.27 -7.93
CA GLY A 165 10.10 -20.55 -9.37
C GLY A 165 8.83 -20.01 -10.03
N PRO A 166 8.56 -20.44 -11.27
CA PRO A 166 7.39 -20.02 -12.04
C PRO A 166 6.08 -20.33 -11.32
N GLN A 167 5.16 -19.37 -11.36
CA GLN A 167 3.82 -19.47 -10.80
C GLN A 167 2.81 -18.95 -11.82
N GLU A 168 1.60 -19.51 -11.83
CA GLU A 168 0.52 -18.99 -12.67
C GLU A 168 0.20 -17.54 -12.25
N PRO A 169 0.09 -16.57 -13.20
CA PRO A 169 -0.02 -15.16 -12.85
C PRO A 169 -1.25 -14.78 -12.03
N GLN A 170 -2.40 -15.41 -12.27
CA GLN A 170 -3.61 -15.17 -11.50
C GLN A 170 -3.50 -15.67 -10.06
N GLU A 171 -3.00 -16.89 -9.84
CA GLU A 171 -2.73 -17.46 -8.52
C GLU A 171 -1.71 -16.62 -7.75
N LEU A 172 -0.65 -16.17 -8.43
CA LEU A 172 0.35 -15.27 -7.84
C LEU A 172 -0.27 -13.92 -7.45
N ALA A 173 -1.10 -13.32 -8.30
CA ALA A 173 -1.79 -12.08 -8.00
C ALA A 173 -2.74 -12.24 -6.80
N GLU A 174 -3.49 -13.33 -6.73
CA GLU A 174 -4.38 -13.64 -5.61
C GLU A 174 -3.63 -13.84 -4.30
N HIS A 175 -2.47 -14.50 -4.37
CA HIS A 175 -1.57 -14.68 -3.24
C HIS A 175 -1.06 -13.32 -2.74
N ILE A 176 -0.59 -12.45 -3.64
CA ILE A 176 -0.15 -11.08 -3.32
C ILE A 176 -1.30 -10.26 -2.73
N TRP A 177 -2.53 -10.40 -3.26
CA TRP A 177 -3.69 -9.67 -2.77
C TRP A 177 -4.01 -9.97 -1.29
N ARG A 178 -3.90 -11.25 -0.88
CA ARG A 178 -4.23 -11.70 0.48
C ARG A 178 -3.07 -11.54 1.47
N SER A 179 -1.84 -11.44 0.97
CA SER A 179 -0.64 -11.45 1.81
C SER A 179 -0.41 -10.11 2.55
N LYS A 180 -0.07 -10.22 3.83
CA LYS A 180 0.30 -9.10 4.71
C LYS A 180 1.40 -9.54 5.66
N GLY A 181 2.41 -8.69 5.82
CA GLY A 181 3.44 -8.88 6.85
C GLY A 181 3.67 -7.60 7.68
N PRO A 182 4.68 -7.60 8.54
CA PRO A 182 5.10 -6.44 9.33
C PRO A 182 5.29 -5.15 8.51
N SER A 183 5.80 -5.25 7.28
CA SER A 183 6.02 -4.09 6.39
C SER A 183 4.75 -3.61 5.67
N GLY A 184 3.58 -4.20 5.98
CA GLY A 184 2.29 -3.87 5.38
C GLY A 184 1.79 -4.92 4.39
N LEU A 185 0.83 -4.53 3.56
CA LEU A 185 0.24 -5.41 2.56
C LEU A 185 1.24 -5.69 1.43
N ASN A 186 1.17 -6.88 0.86
CA ASN A 186 2.01 -7.24 -0.27
C ASN A 186 1.59 -6.52 -1.56
N ARG A 187 0.28 -6.29 -1.76
CA ARG A 187 -0.22 -5.50 -2.89
C ARG A 187 0.31 -4.07 -2.92
N ASP A 188 0.58 -3.47 -1.75
CA ASP A 188 1.15 -2.12 -1.68
C ASP A 188 2.61 -2.11 -2.20
N TYR A 189 3.37 -3.19 -1.96
CA TYR A 189 4.70 -3.37 -2.56
C TYR A 189 4.60 -3.45 -4.09
N LEU A 190 3.67 -4.27 -4.61
CA LEU A 190 3.48 -4.46 -6.04
C LEU A 190 3.09 -3.14 -6.73
N TRP A 191 2.11 -2.43 -6.20
CA TRP A 191 1.66 -1.15 -6.76
C TRP A 191 2.72 -0.05 -6.64
N SER A 192 3.48 -0.01 -5.53
CA SER A 192 4.60 0.94 -5.40
C SER A 192 5.68 0.66 -6.44
N LEU A 193 5.98 -0.61 -6.72
CA LEU A 193 6.96 -0.99 -7.73
C LEU A 193 6.47 -0.64 -9.14
N ASP A 194 5.21 -0.92 -9.46
CA ASP A 194 4.59 -0.61 -10.76
C ASP A 194 4.66 0.90 -11.06
N ILE A 195 4.22 1.73 -10.10
CA ILE A 195 4.29 3.19 -10.23
C ILE A 195 5.75 3.66 -10.36
N ALA A 196 6.63 3.18 -9.48
CA ALA A 196 8.02 3.61 -9.48
C ALA A 196 8.76 3.22 -10.76
N LEU A 197 8.39 2.11 -11.40
CA LEU A 197 8.92 1.71 -12.69
C LEU A 197 8.46 2.65 -13.81
N ASP A 198 7.18 2.98 -13.88
CA ASP A 198 6.64 3.89 -14.90
C ASP A 198 7.25 5.31 -14.80
N GLU A 199 7.68 5.72 -13.60
CA GLU A 199 8.29 7.03 -13.35
C GLU A 199 9.78 7.11 -13.73
N LEU A 200 10.48 6.00 -13.98
CA LEU A 200 11.92 6.03 -14.30
C LEU A 200 12.21 6.53 -15.72
N SER A 201 11.39 6.14 -16.69
CA SER A 201 11.56 6.39 -18.13
C SER A 201 10.30 5.97 -18.90
N PRO A 202 10.02 6.55 -20.08
CA PRO A 202 8.95 6.01 -20.96
C PRO A 202 9.15 4.54 -21.37
N GLU A 203 10.38 4.03 -21.32
CA GLU A 203 10.73 2.65 -21.70
C GLU A 203 10.87 1.69 -20.51
N SER A 204 10.65 2.15 -19.26
CA SER A 204 10.96 1.38 -18.05
C SER A 204 9.85 0.49 -17.52
N GLY A 205 8.72 0.42 -18.23
CA GLY A 205 7.66 -0.53 -17.90
C GLY A 205 8.15 -1.97 -17.89
N ASP A 206 7.61 -2.77 -16.98
CA ASP A 206 7.91 -4.20 -16.82
C ASP A 206 6.62 -5.01 -16.96
N GLU A 207 6.56 -5.86 -17.98
CA GLU A 207 5.35 -6.62 -18.33
C GLU A 207 4.85 -7.52 -17.18
N HIS A 208 5.77 -8.18 -16.48
CA HIS A 208 5.43 -9.07 -15.37
C HIS A 208 4.84 -8.29 -14.19
N VAL A 209 5.48 -7.17 -13.83
CA VAL A 209 4.99 -6.30 -12.75
C VAL A 209 3.64 -5.69 -13.13
N LYS A 210 3.50 -5.19 -14.36
CA LYS A 210 2.28 -4.54 -14.85
C LYS A 210 1.08 -5.49 -14.88
N ASP A 211 1.26 -6.70 -15.43
CA ASP A 211 0.19 -7.71 -15.48
C ASP A 211 -0.30 -8.09 -14.08
N LEU A 212 0.62 -8.39 -13.15
CA LEU A 212 0.26 -8.67 -11.76
C LEU A 212 -0.46 -7.48 -11.12
N ALA A 213 0.06 -6.25 -11.30
CA ALA A 213 -0.53 -5.05 -10.72
C ALA A 213 -1.97 -4.83 -11.23
N ASP A 214 -2.23 -5.05 -12.51
CA ASP A 214 -3.55 -4.88 -13.12
C ASP A 214 -4.53 -5.96 -12.67
N ARG A 215 -4.10 -7.22 -12.51
CA ARG A 215 -4.93 -8.28 -11.90
C ARG A 215 -5.34 -7.90 -10.47
N VAL A 216 -4.39 -7.41 -9.68
CA VAL A 216 -4.63 -6.98 -8.30
C VAL A 216 -5.54 -5.75 -8.23
N ARG A 217 -5.44 -4.80 -9.17
CA ARG A 217 -6.38 -3.67 -9.29
C ARG A 217 -7.81 -4.13 -9.60
N LYS A 218 -7.98 -5.06 -10.56
CA LYS A 218 -9.30 -5.63 -10.89
C LYS A 218 -9.96 -6.32 -9.69
N MET A 219 -9.17 -7.01 -8.86
CA MET A 219 -9.67 -7.61 -7.61
C MET A 219 -10.11 -6.53 -6.60
N ALA A 220 -9.36 -5.42 -6.50
CA ALA A 220 -9.73 -4.30 -5.64
C ALA A 220 -11.05 -3.63 -6.07
N GLU A 221 -11.23 -3.40 -7.36
CA GLU A 221 -12.46 -2.84 -7.93
C GLU A 221 -13.66 -3.75 -7.65
N SER A 222 -13.47 -5.06 -7.82
CA SER A 222 -14.50 -6.07 -7.54
C SER A 222 -14.90 -6.09 -6.06
N GLN A 223 -13.92 -6.04 -5.15
CA GLN A 223 -14.16 -5.99 -3.69
C GLN A 223 -14.93 -4.73 -3.29
N LEU A 224 -14.55 -3.56 -3.83
CA LEU A 224 -15.25 -2.30 -3.57
C LEU A 224 -16.70 -2.33 -4.07
N GLY A 225 -16.94 -2.95 -5.23
CA GLY A 225 -18.29 -3.15 -5.76
C GLY A 225 -19.17 -3.99 -4.83
N ILE A 226 -18.64 -5.11 -4.34
CA ILE A 226 -19.33 -6.00 -3.39
C ILE A 226 -19.64 -5.27 -2.08
N GLU A 227 -18.69 -4.53 -1.53
CA GLU A 227 -18.88 -3.78 -0.28
C GLU A 227 -19.91 -2.65 -0.44
N ALA A 228 -19.93 -1.97 -1.59
CA ALA A 228 -20.92 -0.96 -1.91
C ALA A 228 -22.33 -1.57 -2.01
N GLU A 229 -22.47 -2.72 -2.67
CA GLU A 229 -23.74 -3.43 -2.78
C GLU A 229 -24.24 -3.95 -1.42
N ALA A 230 -23.35 -4.57 -0.62
CA ALA A 230 -23.66 -5.03 0.72
C ALA A 230 -24.13 -3.86 1.61
N THR A 231 -23.45 -2.72 1.51
CA THR A 231 -23.83 -1.48 2.20
C THR A 231 -25.21 -1.00 1.76
N ARG A 232 -25.49 -0.99 0.45
CA ARG A 232 -26.80 -0.62 -0.10
C ARG A 232 -27.93 -1.54 0.40
N MET A 233 -27.68 -2.85 0.44
CA MET A 233 -28.63 -3.84 0.95
C MET A 233 -28.90 -3.69 2.45
N ARG A 234 -27.86 -3.45 3.26
CA ARG A 234 -28.01 -3.14 4.68
C ARG A 234 -28.85 -1.89 4.91
N LYS A 235 -28.61 -0.81 4.14
CA LYS A 235 -29.41 0.42 4.19
C LYS A 235 -30.88 0.18 3.84
N ARG A 236 -31.17 -0.62 2.79
CA ARG A 236 -32.56 -0.98 2.40
C ARG A 236 -33.29 -1.75 3.49
N ARG A 237 -32.63 -2.73 4.14
CA ARG A 237 -33.20 -3.51 5.23
C ARG A 237 -33.48 -2.66 6.47
N LEU A 238 -32.59 -1.71 6.79
CA LEU A 238 -32.82 -0.78 7.90
C LEU A 238 -34.01 0.16 7.62
N LYS A 239 -34.09 0.74 6.41
CA LYS A 239 -35.24 1.57 5.99
C LYS A 239 -36.55 0.78 6.01
N SER A 240 -36.55 -0.50 5.61
CA SER A 240 -37.77 -1.33 5.63
C SER A 240 -38.20 -1.73 7.05
N ASN A 241 -37.26 -2.07 7.92
CA ASN A 241 -37.54 -2.36 9.33
C ASN A 241 -38.09 -1.13 10.07
N LEU A 242 -37.52 0.06 9.82
CA LEU A 242 -37.99 1.30 10.40
C LEU A 242 -39.44 1.64 9.97
N ARG A 243 -39.80 1.38 8.70
CA ARG A 243 -41.18 1.54 8.21
C ARG A 243 -42.17 0.54 8.83
N LYS A 244 -41.72 -0.67 9.16
CA LYS A 244 -42.55 -1.73 9.77
C LYS A 244 -42.77 -1.54 11.27
N SER A 245 -41.88 -0.81 11.95
CA SER A 245 -42.10 -0.40 13.35
C SER A 245 -43.19 0.68 13.40
N HIS A 246 -44.46 0.28 13.57
CA HIS A 246 -45.61 1.18 13.77
C HIS A 246 -45.61 1.84 15.17
N SER A 247 -44.43 2.05 15.75
CA SER A 247 -44.25 2.64 17.05
C SER A 247 -43.04 3.58 17.00
N PHE A 248 -43.33 4.88 17.17
CA PHE A 248 -42.44 5.98 17.56
C PHE A 248 -41.81 6.89 16.49
N ILE A 249 -42.43 8.09 16.43
CA ILE A 249 -41.91 9.46 16.21
C ILE A 249 -41.32 9.75 14.81
N PRO A 250 -42.11 10.38 13.90
CA PRO A 250 -41.67 10.72 12.54
C PRO A 250 -40.54 11.75 12.47
N PHE A 251 -40.15 12.38 13.58
CA PHE A 251 -39.14 13.45 13.61
C PHE A 251 -37.69 12.96 13.84
N LEU A 252 -37.46 11.87 14.59
CA LEU A 252 -36.09 11.37 14.84
C LEU A 252 -35.58 10.42 13.74
N GLY A 253 -36.48 9.65 13.11
CA GLY A 253 -36.11 8.71 12.05
C GLY A 253 -35.62 9.37 10.76
N ILE A 254 -36.06 10.61 10.49
CA ILE A 254 -35.61 11.40 9.34
C ILE A 254 -34.19 11.92 9.59
N ILE A 255 -33.89 12.41 10.79
CA ILE A 255 -32.55 12.92 11.16
C ILE A 255 -31.51 11.79 11.11
N ALA A 256 -31.84 10.58 11.57
CA ALA A 256 -30.93 9.43 11.52
C ALA A 256 -30.63 8.94 10.10
N ILE A 257 -31.57 9.11 9.15
CA ILE A 257 -31.37 8.76 7.73
C ILE A 257 -30.52 9.83 7.02
N ASP A 258 -30.77 11.11 7.30
CA ASP A 258 -30.03 12.23 6.71
C ASP A 258 -28.57 12.28 7.22
N HIS A 259 -28.32 11.85 8.46
CA HIS A 259 -26.96 11.68 9.00
C HIS A 259 -26.19 10.50 8.36
N LEU A 260 -26.88 9.49 7.83
CA LEU A 260 -26.30 8.35 7.09
C LEU A 260 -26.09 8.63 5.58
N GLU A 261 -26.47 9.83 5.12
CA GLU A 261 -26.41 10.27 3.73
C GLU A 261 -25.21 11.20 3.42
N ARG A 262 -24.39 11.57 4.43
CA ARG A 262 -23.16 12.34 4.19
C ARG A 262 -21.99 11.45 3.72
N PRO A 263 -21.26 11.83 2.66
CA PRO A 263 -20.05 11.14 2.24
C PRO A 263 -18.96 11.28 3.32
N ALA A 264 -18.18 10.21 3.53
CA ALA A 264 -17.15 10.10 4.58
C ALA A 264 -16.03 11.15 4.51
N LYS A 265 -16.02 12.04 3.50
CA LYS A 265 -15.02 13.10 3.34
C LYS A 265 -15.30 14.35 4.20
N ASP A 266 -16.53 14.50 4.71
CA ASP A 266 -16.93 15.69 5.52
C ASP A 266 -16.96 15.43 7.04
N ALA A 267 -16.62 14.22 7.49
CA ALA A 267 -16.66 13.86 8.92
C ALA A 267 -15.71 14.72 9.78
N ALA A 268 -14.62 15.24 9.20
CA ALA A 268 -13.66 16.10 9.90
C ALA A 268 -14.15 17.55 10.09
N PHE A 269 -15.18 17.99 9.38
CA PHE A 269 -15.73 19.36 9.51
C PHE A 269 -16.76 19.46 10.64
N ILE A 270 -17.39 18.35 11.02
CA ILE A 270 -18.51 18.34 12.00
C ILE A 270 -18.00 18.24 13.45
N GLU A 271 -16.79 17.72 13.70
CA GLU A 271 -16.23 17.68 15.06
C GLU A 271 -15.99 19.06 15.68
N ARG A 272 -15.92 20.13 14.87
CA ARG A 272 -15.64 21.49 15.36
C ARG A 272 -16.87 22.32 15.78
N ASP A 273 -18.08 21.98 15.33
CA ASP A 273 -19.27 22.84 15.51
C ASP A 273 -20.33 22.29 16.49
N LEU A 274 -20.15 21.07 17.02
CA LEU A 274 -21.10 20.47 17.98
C LEU A 274 -20.74 20.71 19.46
N ASP A 275 -19.66 21.44 19.74
CA ASP A 275 -19.08 21.58 21.09
C ASP A 275 -19.63 22.77 21.90
N GLN A 276 -20.73 23.41 21.47
CA GLN A 276 -21.27 24.60 22.15
C GLN A 276 -22.74 24.54 22.58
N SER A 277 -23.34 23.36 22.70
CA SER A 277 -24.61 23.26 23.42
C SER A 277 -24.76 21.94 24.17
N ASP A 278 -25.37 22.03 25.36
CA ASP A 278 -25.66 20.91 26.28
C ASP A 278 -26.53 19.80 25.62
N LEU A 279 -27.17 20.12 24.50
CA LEU A 279 -27.93 19.21 23.65
C LEU A 279 -27.02 18.38 22.72
N GLY A 280 -25.91 18.95 22.24
CA GLY A 280 -24.93 18.29 21.38
C GLY A 280 -24.22 17.14 22.11
N SER A 281 -23.81 17.37 23.36
CA SER A 281 -23.14 16.37 24.20
C SER A 281 -24.05 15.18 24.55
N LYS A 282 -25.37 15.43 24.75
CA LYS A 282 -26.38 14.38 24.97
C LYS A 282 -26.61 13.52 23.73
N ILE A 283 -26.71 14.14 22.55
CA ILE A 283 -26.88 13.42 21.29
C ILE A 283 -25.63 12.58 20.97
N GLN A 284 -24.44 13.08 21.25
CA GLN A 284 -23.19 12.33 21.09
C GLN A 284 -23.10 11.13 22.05
N ALA A 285 -23.53 11.30 23.30
CA ALA A 285 -23.58 10.21 24.28
C ALA A 285 -24.59 9.12 23.88
N ASP A 286 -25.76 9.51 23.36
CA ASP A 286 -26.79 8.57 22.91
C ASP A 286 -26.38 7.84 21.63
N LEU A 287 -25.71 8.51 20.68
CA LEU A 287 -25.16 7.87 19.49
C LEU A 287 -24.03 6.88 19.82
N LYS A 288 -23.20 7.21 20.81
CA LYS A 288 -22.15 6.31 21.30
C LYS A 288 -22.75 5.08 21.97
N ASN A 289 -23.79 5.24 22.79
CA ASN A 289 -24.54 4.14 23.39
C ASN A 289 -25.25 3.26 22.35
N ILE A 290 -25.86 3.85 21.30
CA ILE A 290 -26.47 3.08 20.20
C ILE A 290 -25.41 2.30 19.42
N CYS A 291 -24.22 2.86 19.23
CA CYS A 291 -23.12 2.19 18.57
C CYS A 291 -22.57 1.04 19.42
N GLU A 292 -22.46 1.20 20.74
CA GLU A 292 -22.06 0.13 21.68
C GLU A 292 -23.11 -0.98 21.80
N MET A 293 -24.40 -0.63 21.86
CA MET A 293 -25.52 -1.58 21.82
C MET A 293 -25.66 -2.34 20.49
N SER A 294 -25.00 -1.88 19.43
CA SER A 294 -24.94 -2.58 18.14
C SER A 294 -23.72 -3.51 18.00
N LYS A 295 -22.73 -3.38 18.91
CA LYS A 295 -21.57 -4.27 19.00
C LYS A 295 -21.85 -5.49 19.88
N GLU A 296 -22.72 -5.35 20.88
CA GLU A 296 -23.30 -6.47 21.62
C GLU A 296 -24.59 -6.90 20.91
N ASN A 297 -24.69 -8.17 20.47
CA ASN A 297 -25.85 -8.71 19.73
C ASN A 297 -27.17 -8.71 20.53
N VAL A 298 -27.76 -7.53 20.81
CA VAL A 298 -29.00 -7.38 21.58
C VAL A 298 -30.10 -6.73 20.73
N ILE A 299 -30.23 -7.19 19.49
CA ILE A 299 -31.45 -6.98 18.69
C ILE A 299 -32.00 -8.35 18.27
N GLU A 300 -32.13 -9.26 19.23
CA GLU A 300 -33.16 -10.28 19.17
C GLU A 300 -34.23 -9.91 20.20
N GLN A 301 -35.48 -9.84 19.73
CA GLN A 301 -36.69 -9.61 20.53
C GLN A 301 -37.00 -8.16 20.96
N GLY A 302 -37.20 -7.26 19.99
CA GLY A 302 -38.34 -6.32 19.93
C GLY A 302 -38.79 -5.51 21.17
N LYS A 303 -37.99 -5.39 22.23
CA LYS A 303 -38.32 -4.64 23.45
C LYS A 303 -37.38 -3.46 23.58
N ILE A 304 -37.94 -2.27 23.45
CA ILE A 304 -37.24 -1.03 23.77
C ILE A 304 -37.00 -1.00 25.29
N PRO A 305 -35.77 -0.78 25.79
CA PRO A 305 -35.49 -0.72 27.22
C PRO A 305 -36.28 0.40 27.90
N SER A 306 -36.86 0.11 29.07
CA SER A 306 -37.72 1.01 29.85
C SER A 306 -37.11 2.39 30.15
N LYS A 307 -35.76 2.48 30.22
CA LYS A 307 -35.02 3.73 30.44
C LYS A 307 -35.15 4.74 29.30
N LEU A 308 -35.32 4.28 28.05
CA LEU A 308 -35.52 5.16 26.89
C LEU A 308 -36.92 5.80 26.91
N HIS A 309 -37.92 5.08 27.46
CA HIS A 309 -39.29 5.57 27.54
C HIS A 309 -39.44 6.71 28.56
N ALA A 310 -38.71 6.66 29.67
CA ALA A 310 -38.72 7.71 30.70
C ALA A 310 -38.08 9.02 30.22
N SER A 311 -37.01 8.95 29.43
CA SER A 311 -36.32 10.13 28.89
C SER A 311 -37.15 10.88 27.84
N ILE A 312 -37.95 10.14 27.05
CA ILE A 312 -38.88 10.72 26.07
C ILE A 312 -40.09 11.41 26.74
N GLN A 313 -40.52 10.91 27.91
CA GLN A 313 -41.57 11.55 28.71
C GLN A 313 -41.11 12.88 29.32
N LEU A 314 -39.86 12.96 29.78
CA LEU A 314 -39.31 14.19 30.36
C LEU A 314 -39.21 15.33 29.33
N ALA A 315 -38.74 15.02 28.11
CA ALA A 315 -38.61 15.98 27.02
C ALA A 315 -39.94 16.55 26.48
N ARG A 316 -41.09 15.94 26.83
CA ARG A 316 -42.43 16.42 26.46
C ARG A 316 -42.98 17.51 27.40
N SER A 317 -42.32 17.78 28.53
CA SER A 317 -42.84 18.66 29.59
C SER A 317 -42.26 20.07 29.60
N GLU A 318 -41.27 20.38 28.76
CA GLU A 318 -40.70 21.73 28.66
C GLU A 318 -41.31 22.52 27.49
N PRO A 319 -41.73 23.79 27.71
CA PRO A 319 -42.20 24.64 26.63
C PRO A 319 -41.04 25.15 25.78
N LEU A 320 -41.24 25.18 24.46
CA LEU A 320 -40.31 25.79 23.50
C LEU A 320 -40.19 27.31 23.76
N PRO A 321 -38.98 27.89 23.75
CA PRO A 321 -38.81 29.34 23.92
C PRO A 321 -39.30 30.11 22.68
N GLU A 322 -40.20 31.08 22.91
CA GLU A 322 -40.56 32.12 21.95
C GLU A 322 -39.43 33.16 21.84
N THR A 323 -38.95 33.43 20.63
CA THR A 323 -38.33 34.74 20.32
C THR A 323 -38.73 35.18 18.91
N THR A 324 -39.61 36.18 18.87
CA THR A 324 -39.98 36.96 17.68
C THR A 324 -39.16 38.26 17.63
N LYS A 325 -38.55 38.52 16.47
CA LYS A 325 -38.16 39.79 15.82
C LYS A 325 -38.07 41.09 16.64
N GLN A 326 -36.95 41.82 16.49
CA GLN A 326 -36.83 43.10 15.75
C GLN A 326 -35.56 43.84 16.18
N ILE A 327 -34.71 44.26 15.22
CA ILE A 327 -34.20 45.64 15.10
C ILE A 327 -34.04 45.89 13.59
N SER A 328 -34.66 46.96 13.11
CA SER A 328 -34.67 47.48 11.75
C SER A 328 -33.66 48.61 11.55
N GLY A 329 -32.94 48.60 10.42
CA GLY A 329 -32.90 49.72 9.45
C GLY A 329 -31.86 50.86 9.57
N CYS A 330 -30.90 50.89 8.63
CA CYS A 330 -30.40 52.03 7.82
C CYS A 330 -29.12 51.56 7.08
N HIS A 331 -28.79 51.88 5.84
CA HIS A 331 -29.14 53.02 4.99
C HIS A 331 -28.85 52.66 3.52
N GLN A 332 -29.64 53.24 2.61
CA GLN A 332 -29.46 53.18 1.16
C GLN A 332 -28.99 54.57 0.69
N LYS A 333 -28.02 54.66 -0.22
CA LYS A 333 -27.98 55.75 -1.22
C LYS A 333 -27.00 55.50 -2.37
N ARG A 334 -27.62 55.55 -3.56
CA ARG A 334 -27.16 55.83 -4.93
C ARG A 334 -26.24 54.84 -5.63
#